data_AF-A0A8J6U2U9-F1
#
_entry.id   AF-A0A8J6U2U9-F1
#
_cell.length_a   1.000
_cell.length_b   1.000
_cell.length_c   1.000
_cell.angle_alpha   90.00
_cell.angle_beta   90.00
_cell.angle_gamma   90.00
#
_symmetry.space_group_name_H-M   'P 1'
#
loop_
_entity.id
_entity.type
_entity.pdbx_description
1 polymer ?
#
loop_
_entity_poly.entity_id
_entity_poly.type
_entity_poly.pdbx_seq_one_letter_code
_entity_poly.pdbx_strand_id
1 'polypeptide(L)'
;MPAGELFWNVVPYVVLAIVVVGIWWRYRYDKFGWTTRSSQLYESRLLRIGSPLFHFGILVVIVGHVIGLLIPRAWTDAIGLNEHAYHVQA
;
A
#
# COMPACT_ATOMS: atom_id res chain seq x y z
N MET A 1 0.62 30.14 -0.16
CA MET A 1 1.39 28.93 -0.46
C MET A 1 1.02 28.48 -1.88
N PRO A 2 2.00 28.29 -2.78
CA PRO A 2 1.75 27.69 -4.08
C PRO A 2 1.17 26.26 -3.92
N ALA A 3 0.37 25.83 -4.90
CA ALA A 3 -0.30 24.53 -4.83
C ALA A 3 0.68 23.36 -4.64
N GLY A 4 1.88 23.44 -5.23
CA GLY A 4 2.91 22.41 -5.10
C GLY A 4 3.37 22.19 -3.66
N GLU A 5 3.62 23.25 -2.90
CA GLU A 5 4.03 23.11 -1.49
C GLU A 5 2.93 22.46 -0.64
N LEU A 6 1.67 22.81 -0.90
CA LEU A 6 0.54 22.19 -0.18
C LEU A 6 0.48 20.68 -0.45
N PHE A 7 0.54 20.27 -1.72
CA PHE A 7 0.39 18.86 -2.09
C PHE A 7 1.59 17.98 -1.73
N TRP A 8 2.82 18.51 -1.83
CA TRP A 8 4.02 17.69 -1.67
C TRP A 8 4.62 17.78 -0.26
N ASN A 9 4.44 18.91 0.44
CA ASN A 9 5.07 19.12 1.75
C ASN A 9 4.09 19.05 2.92
N VAL A 10 2.77 19.16 2.69
CA VAL A 10 1.77 19.20 3.78
C VAL A 10 0.86 17.98 3.73
N VAL A 11 0.19 17.75 2.59
CA VAL A 11 -0.80 16.67 2.43
C VAL A 11 -0.28 15.29 2.83
N PRO A 12 0.94 14.85 2.50
CA PRO A 12 1.41 13.51 2.85
C PRO A 12 1.46 13.29 4.36
N TYR A 13 1.89 14.29 5.13
CA TYR A 13 1.95 14.21 6.59
C TYR A 13 0.57 14.22 7.23
N VAL A 14 -0.36 15.03 6.69
CA VAL A 14 -1.75 15.04 7.15
C VAL A 14 -2.41 13.68 6.91
N VAL A 15 -2.20 13.08 5.73
CA VAL A 15 -2.72 11.74 5.40
C VAL A 15 -2.14 10.70 6.36
N LEU A 16 -0.83 10.70 6.61
CA LEU A 16 -0.20 9.77 7.55
C LEU A 16 -0.74 9.96 8.98
N ALA A 17 -0.91 11.19 9.44
CA ALA A 17 -1.47 11.48 10.76
C ALA A 17 -2.91 10.93 10.89
N ILE A 18 -3.75 11.16 9.88
CA ILE A 18 -5.12 10.64 9.84
C ILE A 18 -5.13 9.10 9.85
N VAL A 19 -4.26 8.46 9.06
CA VAL A 19 -4.17 7.00 9.00
C VAL A 19 -3.78 6.44 10.36
N VAL A 20 -2.71 6.94 10.99
CA VAL A 20 -2.21 6.43 12.27
C VAL A 20 -3.22 6.67 13.40
N VAL A 21 -3.70 7.91 13.56
CA VAL A 21 -4.64 8.26 14.63
C VAL A 21 -5.99 7.59 14.41
N GLY A 22 -6.47 7.54 13.16
CA GLY A 22 -7.74 6.91 12.81
C GLY A 22 -7.73 5.40 13.06
N ILE A 23 -6.65 4.69 12.71
CA ILE A 23 -6.47 3.26 13.01
C ILE A 23 -6.46 3.04 14.53
N TRP A 24 -5.68 3.83 15.27
CA TRP A 24 -5.60 3.72 16.72
C TRP A 24 -6.95 3.96 17.41
N TRP A 25 -7.63 5.04 17.03
CA TRP A 25 -8.96 5.38 17.55
C TRP A 25 -9.96 4.27 17.25
N ARG A 26 -10.05 3.83 15.99
CA ARG A 26 -10.99 2.78 15.58
C ARG A 26 -10.71 1.47 16.33
N TYR A 27 -9.44 1.11 16.50
CA TYR A 27 -9.06 -0.05 17.30
C TYR A 27 -9.48 0.08 18.78
N ARG A 28 -9.48 1.28 19.34
CA ARG A 28 -9.86 1.50 20.75
C ARG A 28 -11.37 1.45 20.99
N TYR A 29 -12.15 1.98 20.05
CA TYR A 29 -13.59 2.22 20.25
C TYR A 29 -14.51 1.29 19.47
N ASP A 30 -14.08 0.76 18.31
CA ASP A 30 -14.88 -0.13 17.46
C ASP A 30 -14.11 -1.40 17.08
N LYS A 31 -13.88 -2.24 18.09
CA LYS A 31 -13.22 -3.54 17.90
C LYS A 31 -14.11 -4.53 17.16
N PHE A 32 -15.41 -4.53 17.45
CA PHE A 32 -16.35 -5.49 16.86
C PHE A 32 -16.64 -5.18 15.37
N GLY A 33 -16.58 -3.91 14.96
CA GLY A 33 -16.65 -3.52 13.56
C GLY A 33 -15.35 -3.67 12.77
N TRP A 34 -14.26 -4.15 13.41
CA TRP A 34 -13.00 -4.46 12.75
C TRP A 34 -13.03 -5.83 12.09
N THR A 35 -13.72 -5.92 10.96
CA THR A 35 -13.80 -7.15 10.15
C THR A 35 -13.53 -6.84 8.69
N THR A 36 -13.27 -7.88 7.89
CA THR A 36 -13.09 -7.75 6.44
C THR A 36 -14.39 -7.40 5.70
N ARG A 37 -15.55 -7.45 6.38
CA ARG A 37 -16.88 -7.28 5.80
C ARG A 37 -17.07 -8.09 4.50
N SER A 38 -16.69 -9.36 4.54
CA SER A 38 -16.76 -10.25 3.37
C SER A 38 -18.18 -10.37 2.82
N SER A 39 -18.33 -10.13 1.53
CA SER A 39 -19.57 -10.33 0.77
C SER A 39 -19.60 -11.67 0.01
N GLN A 40 -18.64 -12.56 0.27
CA GLN A 40 -18.49 -13.85 -0.42
C GLN A 40 -19.75 -14.72 -0.36
N LEU A 41 -20.53 -14.63 0.72
CA LEU A 41 -21.79 -15.37 0.88
C LEU A 41 -22.89 -14.88 -0.07
N TYR A 42 -22.87 -13.59 -0.44
CA TYR A 42 -23.86 -12.99 -1.33
C TYR A 42 -23.51 -13.16 -2.82
N GLU A 43 -22.22 -13.13 -3.17
CA GLU A 43 -21.77 -13.22 -4.56
C GLU A 43 -20.50 -14.06 -4.69
N SER A 44 -20.65 -15.38 -4.56
CA SER A 44 -19.49 -16.28 -4.58
C SER A 44 -18.93 -16.52 -5.99
N ARG A 45 -19.72 -16.40 -7.05
CA ARG A 45 -19.33 -16.78 -8.41
C ARG A 45 -18.27 -15.83 -8.95
N LEU A 46 -18.52 -14.51 -8.89
CA LEU A 46 -17.56 -13.52 -9.34
C LEU A 46 -16.38 -13.39 -8.37
N LEU A 47 -16.65 -13.34 -7.07
CA LEU A 47 -15.60 -13.12 -6.07
C LEU A 47 -14.62 -14.29 -5.97
N ARG A 48 -15.00 -15.52 -6.33
CA ARG A 48 -14.07 -16.66 -6.37
C ARG A 48 -12.90 -16.44 -7.33
N ILE A 49 -13.07 -15.62 -8.37
CA ILE A 49 -12.01 -15.30 -9.33
C ILE A 49 -11.49 -13.89 -9.09
N GLY A 50 -12.39 -12.91 -8.96
CA GLY A 50 -12.03 -11.50 -8.80
C GLY A 50 -11.27 -11.21 -7.51
N SER A 51 -11.67 -11.81 -6.39
CA SER A 51 -11.00 -11.57 -5.10
C SER A 51 -9.55 -12.08 -5.11
N PRO A 52 -9.25 -13.34 -5.48
CA PRO A 52 -7.85 -13.79 -5.59
C PRO A 52 -7.02 -12.97 -6.59
N LEU A 53 -7.55 -12.69 -7.79
CA LEU A 53 -6.81 -11.92 -8.79
C LEU A 53 -6.44 -10.52 -8.28
N PHE A 54 -7.37 -9.82 -7.62
CA PHE A 54 -7.09 -8.52 -7.03
C PHE A 54 -6.09 -8.63 -5.87
N HIS A 55 -6.27 -9.57 -4.94
CA HIS A 55 -5.40 -9.68 -3.77
C HIS A 55 -3.97 -10.08 -4.15
N PHE A 56 -3.78 -11.03 -5.06
CA PHE A 56 -2.43 -11.37 -5.53
C PHE A 56 -1.82 -10.21 -6.32
N GLY A 57 -2.60 -9.55 -7.19
CA GLY A 57 -2.13 -8.38 -7.93
C GLY A 57 -1.68 -7.24 -7.01
N ILE A 58 -2.52 -6.83 -6.05
CA ILE A 58 -2.20 -5.71 -5.15
C ILE A 58 -1.04 -6.05 -4.22
N LEU A 59 -0.90 -7.31 -3.78
CA LEU A 59 0.25 -7.72 -2.96
C LEU A 59 1.57 -7.57 -3.73
N VAL A 60 1.61 -7.98 -5.00
CA VAL A 60 2.79 -7.77 -5.86
C VAL A 60 3.10 -6.28 -6.01
N VAL A 61 2.08 -5.46 -6.25
CA VAL A 61 2.24 -3.99 -6.37
C VAL A 61 2.76 -3.38 -5.08
N ILE A 62 2.20 -3.75 -3.91
CA ILE A 62 2.66 -3.25 -2.60
C ILE A 62 4.11 -3.62 -2.36
N VAL A 63 4.48 -4.88 -2.61
CA VAL A 63 5.88 -5.33 -2.47
C VAL A 63 6.80 -4.56 -3.41
N GLY A 64 6.40 -4.36 -4.67
CA GLY A 64 7.15 -3.55 -5.62
C GLY A 64 7.34 -2.10 -5.15
N HIS A 65 6.31 -1.46 -4.60
CA HIS A 65 6.43 -0.10 -4.04
C HIS A 65 7.35 -0.05 -2.82
N VAL A 66 7.28 -1.04 -1.92
CA VAL A 66 8.17 -1.11 -0.75
C VAL A 66 9.63 -1.26 -1.19
N ILE A 67 9.90 -2.17 -2.14
CA ILE A 67 11.23 -2.37 -2.68
C ILE A 67 11.72 -1.11 -3.40
N GLY A 68 10.90 -0.51 -4.25
CA GLY A 68 11.30 0.63 -5.07
C GLY A 68 11.47 1.95 -4.31
N LEU A 69 10.70 2.17 -3.23
CA LEU A 69 10.67 3.45 -2.51
C LEU A 69 11.38 3.41 -1.15
N LEU A 70 11.37 2.27 -0.45
CA LEU A 70 11.88 2.18 0.92
C LEU A 70 13.25 1.50 1.02
N ILE A 71 13.64 0.66 0.05
CA ILE A 71 14.95 -0.01 0.09
C ILE A 71 16.04 0.93 -0.44
N PRO A 72 17.09 1.20 0.35
CA PRO A 72 18.21 2.03 -0.10
C PRO A 72 18.97 1.37 -1.25
N ARG A 73 19.41 2.17 -2.23
CA ARG A 73 20.19 1.69 -3.39
C ARG A 73 21.41 0.85 -3.01
N ALA A 74 22.09 1.21 -1.91
CA ALA A 74 23.23 0.44 -1.42
C ALA A 74 22.91 -1.04 -1.13
N TRP A 75 21.66 -1.37 -0.78
CA TRP A 75 21.23 -2.74 -0.52
C TRP A 75 20.87 -3.48 -1.80
N THR A 76 20.29 -2.78 -2.80
CA THR A 76 20.03 -3.36 -4.13
C THR A 76 21.33 -3.62 -4.91
N ASP A 77 22.32 -2.75 -4.74
CA ASP A 77 23.63 -2.89 -5.37
C ASP A 77 24.42 -4.07 -4.75
N ALA A 78 24.31 -4.26 -3.43
CA ALA A 78 24.99 -5.35 -2.71
C ALA A 78 24.47 -6.75 -3.07
N ILE A 79 23.22 -6.87 -3.54
CA ILE A 79 22.63 -8.13 -4.02
C ILE A 79 22.80 -8.33 -5.54
N GLY A 80 23.58 -7.48 -6.21
CA GLY A 80 23.98 -7.65 -7.61
C GLY A 80 22.95 -7.21 -8.65
N LEU A 81 21.93 -6.44 -8.26
CA LEU A 81 21.02 -5.79 -9.20
C LEU A 81 21.71 -4.56 -9.81
N ASN A 82 22.58 -4.77 -10.80
CA ASN A 82 23.19 -3.67 -11.56
C ASN A 82 22.10 -2.74 -12.12
N GLU A 83 22.39 -1.43 -12.20
CA GLU A 83 21.56 -0.32 -12.73
C GLU A 83 20.63 -0.70 -13.90
N HIS A 84 21.10 -1.57 -14.79
CA HIS A 84 20.37 -1.97 -15.99
C HIS A 84 19.09 -2.76 -15.70
N ALA A 85 19.05 -3.56 -14.63
CA ALA A 85 17.85 -4.30 -14.23
C ALA A 85 16.82 -3.39 -13.53
N TYR A 86 17.28 -2.38 -12.80
CA TYR A 86 16.43 -1.41 -12.10
C TYR A 86 15.65 -0.52 -13.09
N HIS A 87 16.29 -0.08 -14.18
CA HIS A 87 15.64 0.74 -15.21
C HIS A 87 14.75 -0.04 -16.19
N VAL A 88 14.84 -1.36 -16.25
CA VAL A 88 13.95 -2.20 -17.09
C VAL A 88 12.59 -2.45 -16.43
N GLN A 89 12.49 -2.22 -15.11
CA GLN A 89 11.26 -2.37 -14.32
C GLN A 89 10.55 -1.05 -14.02
N ALA A 90 11.14 0.09 -14.41
CA ALA A 90 10.59 1.44 -14.23
C ALA A 90 9.64 1.84 -15.37
#